data_AF-X1FUW8-F1
#
_entry.id   AF-X1FUW8-F1
#
_cell.length_a   1.000
_cell.length_b   1.000
_cell.length_c   1.000
_cell.angle_alpha   90.00
_cell.angle_beta   90.00
_cell.angle_gamma   90.00
#
_symmetry.space_group_name_H-M   'P 1'
#
loop_
_entity.id
_entity.type
_entity.pdbx_description
1 polymer ?
#
loop_
_entity_poly.entity_id
_entity_poly.type
_entity_poly.pdbx_seq_one_letter_code
_entity_poly.pdbx_strand_id
1 'polypeptide(L)'
;MAYSLKLFLAIPFVVYAGGKWYENGTLHSGSVAEWNRATYANKLATAADWAITRPQIKAKVKNSESIDTLRPFAIELVTCVNEAAAGQGYGSISMAEVAASCMILMGW
;
A
#
# COMPACT_ATOMS: atom_id res chain seq x y z
N MET A 1 2.13 16.23 -57.02
CA MET A 1 1.27 15.37 -56.17
C MET A 1 1.80 15.45 -54.75
N ALA A 2 1.11 16.17 -53.86
CA ALA A 2 1.52 16.31 -52.45
C ALA A 2 0.62 15.41 -51.60
N TYR A 3 1.20 14.39 -50.98
CA TYR A 3 0.49 13.45 -50.11
C TYR A 3 0.37 14.08 -48.71
N SER A 4 -0.87 14.36 -48.30
CA SER A 4 -1.19 14.82 -46.94
C SER A 4 -1.24 13.60 -46.01
N LEU A 5 -0.23 13.44 -45.16
CA LEU A 5 -0.18 12.42 -44.12
C LEU A 5 -1.08 12.87 -42.96
N LYS A 6 -2.28 12.30 -42.85
CA LYS A 6 -3.16 12.52 -41.70
C LYS A 6 -2.64 11.73 -40.51
N LEU A 7 -1.98 12.42 -39.59
CA LEU A 7 -1.56 11.89 -38.29
C LEU A 7 -2.81 11.62 -37.43
N PHE A 8 -3.20 10.35 -37.31
CA PHE A 8 -4.21 9.94 -36.35
C PHE A 8 -3.57 9.91 -34.96
N LEU A 9 -3.87 10.93 -34.14
CA LEU A 9 -3.59 10.95 -32.71
C LEU A 9 -4.44 9.88 -32.02
N ALA A 10 -3.88 8.68 -31.84
CA ALA A 10 -4.41 7.70 -30.91
C ALA A 10 -4.11 8.20 -29.49
N ILE A 11 -5.11 8.78 -28.81
CA ILE A 11 -5.02 9.10 -27.39
C ILE A 11 -5.17 7.77 -26.64
N PRO A 12 -4.14 7.28 -25.92
CA PRO A 12 -4.32 6.10 -25.09
C PRO A 12 -5.30 6.45 -23.98
N PHE A 13 -6.47 5.79 -23.99
CA PHE A 13 -7.37 5.79 -22.84
C PHE A 13 -6.64 5.10 -21.68
N VAL A 14 -6.07 5.90 -20.78
CA VAL A 14 -5.56 5.39 -19.50
C VAL A 14 -6.79 5.08 -18.65
N VAL A 15 -7.17 3.79 -18.59
CA VAL A 15 -8.20 3.32 -17.66
C VAL A 15 -7.62 3.43 -16.26
N TYR A 16 -8.00 4.48 -15.53
CA TYR A 16 -7.79 4.52 -14.08
C TYR A 16 -8.74 3.49 -13.48
N ALA A 17 -8.21 2.34 -13.07
CA ALA A 17 -8.93 1.40 -12.22
C ALA A 17 -9.16 2.08 -10.86
N GLY A 18 -10.27 2.81 -10.74
CA GLY A 18 -10.69 3.55 -9.55
C GLY A 18 -11.19 2.61 -8.45
N GLY A 19 -10.31 1.78 -7.92
CA GLY A 19 -10.57 1.01 -6.69
C GLY A 19 -10.52 1.90 -5.46
N LYS A 20 -11.12 1.43 -4.35
CA LYS A 20 -11.01 2.15 -3.06
C LYS A 20 -9.57 2.08 -2.55
N TRP A 21 -9.18 3.04 -1.70
CA TRP A 21 -7.80 3.18 -1.24
C TRP A 21 -7.26 1.96 -0.46
N TYR A 22 -8.16 1.14 0.08
CA TYR A 22 -7.86 -0.07 0.84
C TYR A 22 -7.99 -1.37 0.01
N GLU A 23 -8.21 -1.26 -1.31
CA GLU A 23 -8.33 -2.41 -2.21
C GLU A 23 -7.02 -2.66 -2.99
N ASN A 24 -6.85 -3.88 -3.49
CA ASN A 24 -5.74 -4.29 -4.37
C ASN A 24 -4.34 -4.31 -3.70
N GLY A 25 -4.27 -4.58 -2.40
CA GLY A 25 -3.02 -4.86 -1.71
C GLY A 25 -2.48 -6.25 -2.06
N THR A 26 -1.20 -6.35 -2.47
CA THR A 26 -0.58 -7.62 -2.91
C THR A 26 0.73 -7.97 -2.21
N LEU A 27 1.21 -7.15 -1.28
CA LEU A 27 2.55 -7.30 -0.69
C LEU A 27 2.60 -8.18 0.57
N HIS A 28 1.51 -8.90 0.88
CA HIS A 28 1.36 -9.71 2.09
C HIS A 28 2.49 -10.72 2.31
N SER A 29 2.97 -11.34 1.22
CA SER A 29 4.10 -12.27 1.22
C SER A 29 5.30 -11.71 0.45
N GLY A 30 5.33 -10.39 0.24
CA GLY A 30 6.35 -9.73 -0.56
C GLY A 30 7.70 -9.66 0.15
N SER A 31 8.73 -9.51 -0.66
CA SER A 31 10.09 -9.13 -0.25
C SER A 31 10.22 -7.61 -0.13
N VAL A 32 11.31 -7.15 0.50
CA VAL A 32 11.70 -5.73 0.54
C VAL A 32 11.86 -5.13 -0.86
N ALA A 33 12.38 -5.91 -1.82
CA ALA A 33 12.54 -5.45 -3.19
C ALA A 33 11.19 -5.24 -3.90
N GLU A 34 10.19 -6.07 -3.61
CA GLU A 34 8.82 -5.89 -4.11
C GLU A 34 8.15 -4.70 -3.44
N TRP A 35 8.30 -4.57 -2.12
CA TRP A 35 7.81 -3.40 -1.38
C TRP A 35 8.39 -2.10 -1.97
N ASN A 36 9.71 -2.01 -2.13
CA ASN A 36 10.37 -0.80 -2.61
C ASN A 36 9.96 -0.41 -4.04
N ARG A 37 9.59 -1.37 -4.89
CA ARG A 37 9.10 -1.13 -6.26
C ARG A 37 7.59 -0.88 -6.34
N ALA A 38 6.83 -1.21 -5.30
CA ALA A 38 5.38 -1.11 -5.32
C ALA A 38 4.89 0.34 -5.29
N THR A 39 3.72 0.57 -5.91
CA THR A 39 3.03 1.86 -5.82
C THR A 39 2.60 2.14 -4.38
N TYR A 40 2.48 3.42 -4.05
CA TYR A 40 1.97 3.82 -2.74
C TYR A 40 0.57 3.27 -2.45
N ALA A 41 -0.31 3.20 -3.47
CA ALA A 41 -1.65 2.63 -3.32
C ALA A 41 -1.61 1.16 -2.89
N ASN A 42 -0.75 0.34 -3.50
CA ASN A 42 -0.56 -1.07 -3.13
C ASN A 42 -0.03 -1.19 -1.69
N LYS A 43 1.02 -0.42 -1.36
CA LYS A 43 1.57 -0.37 0.01
C LYS A 43 0.51 -0.01 1.04
N LEU A 44 -0.29 1.01 0.76
CA LEU A 44 -1.33 1.50 1.66
C LEU A 44 -2.44 0.46 1.86
N ALA A 45 -2.89 -0.20 0.79
CA ALA A 45 -3.89 -1.26 0.88
C ALA A 45 -3.37 -2.46 1.68
N THR A 46 -2.16 -2.96 1.39
CA THR A 46 -1.56 -4.04 2.20
C THR A 46 -1.35 -3.64 3.66
N ALA A 47 -0.92 -2.40 3.92
CA ALA A 47 -0.78 -1.91 5.29
C ALA A 47 -2.13 -1.82 6.01
N ALA A 48 -3.22 -1.48 5.31
CA ALA A 48 -4.56 -1.50 5.87
C ALA A 48 -5.00 -2.91 6.28
N ASP A 49 -4.72 -3.91 5.43
CA ASP A 49 -5.00 -5.32 5.68
C ASP A 49 -4.26 -5.83 6.93
N TRP A 50 -2.99 -5.45 7.11
CA TRP A 50 -2.26 -5.74 8.36
C TRP A 50 -2.84 -4.97 9.54
N ALA A 51 -3.13 -3.68 9.35
CA ALA A 51 -3.50 -2.81 10.45
C ALA A 51 -4.81 -3.21 11.13
N ILE A 52 -5.80 -3.62 10.33
CA ILE A 52 -7.13 -4.03 10.81
C ILE A 52 -7.10 -5.33 11.61
N THR A 53 -6.01 -6.11 11.56
CA THR A 53 -5.85 -7.32 12.38
C THR A 53 -5.72 -7.00 13.88
N ARG A 54 -5.35 -5.76 14.23
CA ARG A 54 -5.05 -5.36 15.60
C ARG A 54 -6.35 -4.98 16.34
N PRO A 55 -6.68 -5.62 17.49
CA PRO A 55 -8.00 -5.52 18.11
C PRO A 55 -8.48 -4.09 18.38
N GLN A 56 -7.60 -3.23 18.88
CA GLN A 56 -7.90 -1.84 19.21
C GLN A 56 -8.15 -0.97 17.98
N ILE A 57 -7.51 -1.25 16.85
CA ILE A 57 -7.81 -0.57 15.58
C ILE A 57 -9.13 -1.07 15.02
N LYS A 58 -9.33 -2.40 15.01
CA LYS A 58 -10.59 -3.01 14.59
C LYS A 58 -11.78 -2.44 15.38
N ALA A 59 -11.61 -2.26 16.69
CA ALA A 59 -12.61 -1.63 17.56
C ALA A 59 -12.87 -0.17 17.17
N LYS A 60 -11.83 0.63 16.91
CA LYS A 60 -11.99 2.03 16.46
C LYS A 60 -12.76 2.14 15.16
N VAL A 61 -12.43 1.31 14.16
CA VAL A 61 -13.12 1.28 12.86
C VAL A 61 -14.57 0.83 13.01
N LYS A 62 -14.83 -0.17 13.85
CA LYS A 62 -16.20 -0.62 14.13
C LYS A 62 -17.03 0.48 14.80
N ASN A 63 -16.46 1.18 15.79
CA ASN A 63 -17.17 2.18 16.57
C ASN A 63 -17.44 3.48 15.79
N SER A 64 -16.62 3.80 14.79
CA SER A 64 -16.84 4.96 13.92
C SER A 64 -17.73 4.65 12.72
N GLU A 65 -18.02 3.38 12.47
CA GLU A 65 -18.74 2.88 11.28
C GLU A 65 -18.12 3.36 9.95
N SER A 66 -16.83 3.73 9.96
CA SER A 66 -16.14 4.30 8.81
C SER A 66 -14.77 3.67 8.60
N ILE A 67 -14.60 3.02 7.45
CA ILE A 67 -13.33 2.44 7.02
C ILE A 67 -12.21 3.49 6.92
N ASP A 68 -12.55 4.77 6.69
CA ASP A 68 -11.56 5.84 6.66
C ASP A 68 -10.88 6.08 8.01
N THR A 69 -11.46 5.57 9.10
CA THR A 69 -10.81 5.55 10.43
C THR A 69 -9.56 4.65 10.44
N LEU A 70 -9.48 3.66 9.55
CA LEU A 70 -8.31 2.79 9.38
C LEU A 70 -7.16 3.52 8.67
N ARG A 71 -7.47 4.49 7.81
CA ARG A 71 -6.51 5.14 6.92
C ARG A 71 -5.29 5.75 7.63
N PRO A 72 -5.43 6.53 8.72
CA PRO A 72 -4.25 7.06 9.41
C PRO A 72 -3.32 5.96 9.95
N PHE A 73 -3.85 4.83 10.44
CA PHE A 73 -3.03 3.71 10.91
C PHE A 73 -2.30 3.01 9.76
N ALA A 74 -2.96 2.86 8.61
CA ALA A 74 -2.32 2.31 7.42
C ALA A 74 -1.18 3.21 6.92
N ILE A 75 -1.37 4.54 6.94
CA ILE A 75 -0.33 5.52 6.58
C ILE A 75 0.86 5.42 7.55
N GLU A 76 0.60 5.40 8.86
CA GLU A 76 1.64 5.26 9.88
C GLU A 76 2.45 3.97 9.70
N LEU A 77 1.75 2.85 9.41
CA LEU A 77 2.40 1.58 9.14
C LEU A 77 3.25 1.61 7.87
N VAL A 78 2.76 2.22 6.78
CA VAL A 78 3.57 2.42 5.56
C VAL A 78 4.84 3.21 5.85
N THR A 79 4.77 4.25 6.67
CA THR A 79 5.95 5.06 7.04
C THR A 79 7.00 4.22 7.74
N CYS A 80 6.65 3.52 8.82
CA CYS A 80 7.60 2.67 9.53
C CYS A 80 8.18 1.56 8.64
N VAL A 81 7.33 0.92 7.83
CA VAL A 81 7.77 -0.15 6.93
C VAL A 81 8.71 0.39 5.84
N ASN A 82 8.48 1.59 5.31
CA ASN A 82 9.41 2.24 4.37
C ASN A 82 10.75 2.56 5.02
N GLU A 83 10.75 3.07 6.25
CA GLU A 83 11.98 3.37 6.99
C GLU A 83 12.78 2.09 7.25
N ALA A 84 12.13 1.02 7.70
CA ALA A 84 12.76 -0.29 7.87
C ALA A 84 13.29 -0.85 6.54
N ALA A 85 12.49 -0.79 5.47
CA ALA A 85 12.86 -1.28 4.14
C ALA A 85 13.97 -0.47 3.44
N ALA A 86 14.27 0.74 3.92
CA ALA A 86 15.41 1.54 3.46
C ALA A 86 16.73 1.15 4.12
N GLY A 87 16.69 0.43 5.26
CA GLY A 87 17.87 -0.07 5.95
C GLY A 87 18.56 -1.22 5.20
N GLN A 88 19.89 -1.35 5.38
CA GLN A 88 20.62 -2.52 4.88
C GLN A 88 20.37 -3.71 5.82
N GLY A 89 19.89 -4.85 5.30
CA GLY A 89 19.81 -6.11 6.07
C GLY A 89 18.51 -6.90 6.00
N TYR A 90 17.45 -6.39 5.37
CA TYR A 90 16.14 -7.08 5.35
C TYR A 90 15.92 -8.00 4.14
N GLY A 91 16.97 -8.32 3.37
CA GLY A 91 16.85 -9.05 2.10
C GLY A 91 16.19 -10.43 2.20
N SER A 92 16.18 -11.04 3.39
CA SER A 92 15.57 -12.35 3.66
C SER A 92 14.35 -12.30 4.59
N ILE A 93 13.95 -11.12 5.09
CA ILE A 93 12.83 -10.97 6.03
C ILE A 93 11.56 -10.66 5.22
N SER A 94 10.46 -11.32 5.56
CA SER A 94 9.17 -11.07 4.89
C SER A 94 8.62 -9.70 5.27
N MET A 95 7.90 -9.03 4.35
CA MET A 95 7.30 -7.74 4.67
C MET A 95 6.24 -7.82 5.79
N ALA A 96 5.61 -8.98 5.96
CA ALA A 96 4.70 -9.23 7.07
C ALA A 96 5.41 -9.18 8.45
N GLU A 97 6.63 -9.71 8.56
CA GLU A 97 7.42 -9.64 9.80
C GLU A 97 7.89 -8.21 10.11
N VAL A 98 8.30 -7.47 9.07
CA VAL A 98 8.64 -6.05 9.21
C VAL A 98 7.42 -5.26 9.68
N ALA A 99 6.26 -5.47 9.06
CA ALA A 99 5.01 -4.82 9.45
C ALA A 99 4.60 -5.16 10.89
N ALA A 100 4.70 -6.44 11.29
CA ALA A 100 4.44 -6.87 12.66
C ALA A 100 5.36 -6.16 13.67
N SER A 101 6.65 -6.04 13.36
CA SER A 101 7.61 -5.32 14.20
C SER A 101 7.26 -3.83 14.33
N CYS A 102 6.85 -3.21 13.22
CA CYS A 102 6.38 -1.82 13.20
C CYS A 102 5.13 -1.61 14.07
N MET A 103 4.14 -2.49 13.98
CA MET A 103 2.93 -2.40 14.81
C MET A 103 3.28 -2.48 16.32
N ILE A 104 4.19 -3.39 16.69
CA ILE A 104 4.71 -3.49 18.08
C ILE A 104 5.36 -2.18 18.52
N LEU A 105 6.23 -1.58 17.70
CA LEU A 105 6.91 -0.32 18.02
C LEU A 105 5.96 0.86 18.21
N MET A 106 4.88 0.91 17.44
CA MET A 106 3.84 1.93 17.56
C MET A 106 2.89 1.67 18.74
N GLY A 107 3.05 0.56 19.46
CA GLY A 107 2.24 0.23 20.63
C GLY A 107 0.86 -0.31 20.30
N TRP A 108 0.69 -0.92 19.12
CA TRP A 108 -0.55 -1.56 18.74
C TRP A 108 -0.39 -2.99 18.25
#